data_AF-A0A359C9A4-F1
#
_entry.id   AF-A0A359C9A4-F1
#
_cell.length_a   1.000
_cell.length_b   1.000
_cell.length_c   1.000
_cell.angle_alpha   90.00
_cell.angle_beta   90.00
_cell.angle_gamma   90.00
#
_symmetry.space_group_name_H-M   'P 1'
#
loop_
_entity.id
_entity.type
_entity.pdbx_description
1 polymer ?
#
loop_
_entity_poly.entity_id
_entity_poly.type
_entity_poly.pdbx_seq_one_letter_code
_entity_poly.pdbx_strand_id
1 'polypeptide(L)'
;MKRPDGPGPLIVGFEGKAVPARLAKWLREGAVNGVILFSRNLEGPRQARDLCRQIRAAVGKGGPSPLIAVDQEGGRVQRLTEPGFTRFPPARSYSTLCCHAERAAEAVAEAIAGELRAVGVDINFAPVLDVDSNPDNPVIGDRALSNDPELAARLGVSFFRGTLSRGVIPVGKHFPGHGASDADSHETLPVVRSARKTLLSRDLLPFRRAIRAGIPALMTAHVLYPALDRKCPATFSPKILSGLLREQLRFRGVLFSDALEMGAVTSRYGIGEAAVRAISAGCDVVLVCRGEKNQEETVEALARAWTEDRGFRKSVAASTRRVSRLRGVLSPPGGPPASLRASLRQVGTRKHRELSRLLLDRWESSGQASRDGRSGSIGEG
;
A
#
# COMPACT_ATOMS: atom_id res chain seq x y z
N MET A 1 30.78 8.69 5.18
CA MET A 1 30.41 7.41 5.83
C MET A 1 29.50 6.63 4.88
N LYS A 2 29.88 5.41 4.46
CA LYS A 2 29.08 4.63 3.50
C LYS A 2 27.81 4.11 4.18
N ARG A 3 26.66 4.53 3.64
CA ARG A 3 25.32 3.95 3.86
C ARG A 3 25.32 2.48 3.37
N PRO A 4 24.30 1.65 3.68
CA PRO A 4 24.26 0.27 3.16
C PRO A 4 24.45 0.23 1.64
N ASP A 5 24.78 -0.94 1.09
CA ASP A 5 24.93 -1.20 -0.36
C ASP A 5 23.60 -1.05 -1.15
N GLY A 6 22.69 -0.17 -0.72
CA GLY A 6 21.37 0.07 -1.31
C GLY A 6 20.65 1.27 -0.68
N PRO A 7 19.48 1.64 -1.23
CA PRO A 7 18.75 2.82 -0.81
C PRO A 7 18.15 2.65 0.59
N GLY A 8 17.96 3.76 1.30
CA GLY A 8 17.38 3.81 2.63
C GLY A 8 15.97 3.19 2.69
N PRO A 9 15.54 2.70 3.87
CA PRO A 9 14.25 2.02 4.06
C PRO A 9 13.07 3.00 4.16
N LEU A 10 13.02 4.01 3.28
CA LEU A 10 12.04 5.10 3.34
C LEU A 10 11.41 5.35 1.96
N ILE A 11 10.09 5.44 1.90
CA ILE A 11 9.34 5.98 0.76
C ILE A 11 8.70 7.30 1.20
N VAL A 12 8.82 8.32 0.36
CA VAL A 12 8.28 9.67 0.66
C VAL A 12 7.26 10.12 -0.40
N GLY A 13 6.30 10.93 0.01
CA GLY A 13 5.49 11.71 -0.93
C GLY A 13 6.10 13.09 -1.17
N PHE A 14 5.48 13.90 -2.03
CA PHE A 14 5.89 15.28 -2.28
C PHE A 14 4.73 16.13 -2.79
N GLU A 15 4.90 17.46 -2.76
CA GLU A 15 3.93 18.43 -3.25
C GLU A 15 4.19 18.82 -4.71
N GLY A 16 3.10 19.10 -5.44
CA GLY A 16 3.17 19.56 -6.82
C GLY A 16 3.39 18.45 -7.86
N LYS A 17 3.55 18.88 -9.11
CA LYS A 17 3.47 18.02 -10.32
C LYS A 17 4.81 17.78 -11.01
N ALA A 18 5.90 18.22 -10.37
CA ALA A 18 7.28 18.07 -10.83
C ALA A 18 8.16 17.61 -9.66
N VAL A 19 9.25 16.90 -9.97
CA VAL A 19 10.16 16.36 -8.94
C VAL A 19 10.88 17.50 -8.21
N PRO A 20 10.69 17.69 -6.89
CA PRO A 20 11.39 18.73 -6.16
C PRO A 20 12.90 18.46 -6.08
N ALA A 21 13.71 19.52 -6.04
CA ALA A 21 15.17 19.41 -5.99
C ALA A 21 15.68 18.57 -4.80
N ARG A 22 15.03 18.71 -3.63
CA ARG A 22 15.36 17.92 -2.43
C ARG A 22 15.10 16.44 -2.63
N LEU A 23 13.95 16.08 -3.19
CA LEU A 23 13.63 14.68 -3.52
C LEU A 23 14.64 14.11 -4.52
N ALA A 24 14.99 14.87 -5.57
CA ALA A 24 15.99 14.45 -6.53
C ALA A 24 17.37 14.22 -5.89
N LYS A 25 17.76 15.06 -4.92
CA LYS A 25 18.97 14.87 -4.11
C LYS A 25 18.90 13.57 -3.29
N TRP A 26 17.83 13.35 -2.55
CA TRP A 26 17.64 12.14 -1.75
C TRP A 26 17.64 10.85 -2.57
N LEU A 27 17.01 10.87 -3.75
CA LEU A 27 17.03 9.75 -4.69
C LEU A 27 18.46 9.43 -5.17
N ARG A 28 19.22 10.45 -5.55
CA ARG A 28 20.63 10.32 -6.00
C ARG A 28 21.56 9.82 -4.90
N GLU A 29 21.36 10.27 -3.68
CA GLU A 29 22.14 9.86 -2.50
C GLU A 29 21.70 8.50 -1.93
N GLY A 30 20.63 7.91 -2.47
CA GLY A 30 20.04 6.68 -1.93
C GLY A 30 19.48 6.85 -0.51
N ALA A 31 19.06 8.06 -0.13
CA ALA A 31 18.41 8.31 1.15
C ALA A 31 17.00 7.71 1.23
N VAL A 32 16.33 7.61 0.09
CA VAL A 32 14.98 7.04 -0.06
C VAL A 32 14.99 5.90 -1.07
N ASN A 33 14.11 4.92 -0.86
CA ASN A 33 13.89 3.76 -1.75
C ASN A 33 12.99 4.07 -2.93
N GLY A 34 12.17 5.11 -2.80
CA GLY A 34 11.09 5.35 -3.71
C GLY A 34 10.20 6.50 -3.28
N VAL A 35 9.11 6.65 -4.02
CA VAL A 35 8.12 7.70 -3.85
C VAL A 35 6.71 7.12 -3.88
N ILE A 36 5.80 7.75 -3.16
CA ILE A 36 4.36 7.50 -3.28
C ILE A 36 3.70 8.71 -3.92
N LEU A 37 2.84 8.47 -4.91
CA LEU A 37 2.12 9.50 -5.65
C LEU A 37 0.69 9.63 -5.14
N PHE A 38 0.19 10.85 -5.18
CA PHE A 38 -1.17 11.22 -4.79
C PHE A 38 -1.83 12.09 -5.87
N SER A 39 -3.12 12.40 -5.70
CA SER A 39 -3.87 13.23 -6.66
C SER A 39 -3.19 14.59 -6.88
N ARG A 40 -2.55 15.16 -5.84
CA ARG A 40 -1.74 16.40 -5.93
C ARG A 40 -0.58 16.34 -6.93
N ASN A 41 -0.14 15.14 -7.31
CA ASN A 41 0.97 14.93 -8.27
C ASN A 41 0.47 14.63 -9.70
N LEU A 42 -0.82 14.36 -9.89
CA LEU A 42 -1.35 13.68 -11.07
C LEU A 42 -2.42 14.52 -11.77
N GLU A 43 -2.24 14.79 -13.06
CA GLU A 43 -3.23 15.49 -13.90
C GLU A 43 -3.84 14.59 -14.96
N GLY A 44 -3.04 13.70 -15.55
CA GLY A 44 -3.49 12.85 -16.64
C GLY A 44 -2.39 11.92 -17.14
N PRO A 45 -2.71 10.99 -18.06
CA PRO A 45 -1.83 9.86 -18.37
C PRO A 45 -0.46 10.25 -18.95
N ARG A 46 -0.40 11.31 -19.77
CA ARG A 46 0.86 11.83 -20.32
C ARG A 46 1.75 12.41 -19.22
N GLN A 47 1.20 13.32 -18.41
CA GLN A 47 1.93 13.98 -17.32
C GLN A 47 2.38 12.96 -16.26
N ALA A 48 1.54 12.00 -15.89
CA ALA A 48 1.89 10.94 -14.94
C ALA A 48 3.08 10.09 -15.43
N ARG A 49 3.09 9.71 -16.72
CA ARG A 49 4.20 8.97 -17.32
C ARG A 49 5.49 9.80 -17.34
N ASP A 50 5.39 11.07 -17.69
CA ASP A 50 6.55 11.97 -17.73
C ASP A 50 7.11 12.20 -16.31
N LEU A 51 6.26 12.37 -15.31
CA LEU A 51 6.66 12.46 -13.90
C LEU A 51 7.37 11.19 -13.43
N CYS A 52 6.82 10.00 -13.71
CA CYS A 52 7.48 8.74 -13.38
C CYS A 52 8.86 8.60 -14.04
N ARG A 53 9.00 9.06 -15.29
CA ARG A 53 10.29 9.11 -15.99
C ARG A 53 11.28 10.05 -15.30
N GLN A 54 10.83 11.24 -14.90
CA GLN A 54 11.66 12.23 -14.18
C GLN A 54 12.15 11.68 -12.83
N ILE A 55 11.26 11.03 -12.07
CA ILE A 55 11.62 10.41 -10.78
C ILE A 55 12.73 9.37 -10.97
N ARG A 56 12.61 8.48 -11.96
CA ARG A 56 13.64 7.48 -12.25
C ARG A 56 14.95 8.11 -12.71
N ALA A 57 14.88 9.17 -13.53
CA ALA A 57 16.06 9.88 -14.01
C ALA A 57 16.82 10.59 -12.89
N ALA A 58 16.15 11.00 -11.81
CA ALA A 58 16.77 11.73 -10.70
C ALA A 58 17.83 10.94 -9.92
N VAL A 59 17.78 9.60 -9.96
CA VAL A 59 18.79 8.73 -9.34
C VAL A 59 20.16 8.82 -10.03
N GLY A 60 20.19 9.14 -11.33
CA GLY A 60 21.41 9.14 -12.14
C GLY A 60 21.83 7.74 -12.62
N LYS A 61 22.96 7.67 -13.35
CA LYS A 61 23.45 6.42 -13.95
C LYS A 61 23.99 5.47 -12.88
N GLY A 62 23.58 4.20 -12.94
CA GLY A 62 24.14 3.12 -12.09
C GLY A 62 23.48 2.94 -10.72
N GLY A 63 22.59 3.84 -10.30
CA GLY A 63 21.82 3.66 -9.07
C GLY A 63 20.60 2.73 -9.26
N PRO A 64 20.09 2.11 -8.18
CA PRO A 64 18.89 1.29 -8.25
C PRO A 64 17.67 2.15 -8.58
N SER A 65 16.84 1.71 -9.53
CA SER A 65 15.62 2.44 -9.91
C SER A 65 14.73 2.68 -8.68
N PRO A 66 14.19 3.88 -8.45
CA PRO A 66 13.30 4.09 -7.31
C PRO A 66 11.97 3.36 -7.52
N LEU A 67 11.38 2.86 -6.42
CA LEU A 67 10.03 2.31 -6.46
C LEU A 67 9.02 3.46 -6.52
N ILE A 68 8.05 3.38 -7.44
CA ILE A 68 6.98 4.37 -7.55
C ILE A 68 5.67 3.70 -7.13
N ALA A 69 5.05 4.22 -6.07
CA ALA A 69 3.87 3.65 -5.45
C ALA A 69 2.64 4.57 -5.57
N VAL A 70 1.45 3.98 -5.41
CA VAL A 70 0.19 4.71 -5.32
C VAL A 70 -0.85 3.87 -4.56
N ASP A 71 -1.86 4.53 -4.01
CA ASP A 71 -3.11 3.92 -3.54
C ASP A 71 -4.18 3.97 -4.64
N GLN A 72 -4.31 2.88 -5.41
CA GLN A 72 -5.31 2.74 -6.46
C GLN A 72 -6.20 1.52 -6.16
N GLU A 73 -7.05 1.66 -5.13
CA GLU A 73 -7.98 0.61 -4.66
C GLU A 73 -9.24 0.53 -5.53
N GLY A 74 -9.68 1.66 -6.06
CA GLY A 74 -11.02 1.86 -6.64
C GLY A 74 -11.93 2.62 -5.67
N GLY A 75 -13.17 2.87 -6.08
CA GLY A 75 -14.17 3.58 -5.27
C GLY A 75 -13.69 4.97 -4.84
N ARG A 76 -13.65 5.23 -3.54
CA ARG A 76 -13.20 6.52 -3.00
C ARG A 76 -11.68 6.65 -2.84
N VAL A 77 -10.92 5.55 -2.90
CA VAL A 77 -9.45 5.57 -2.80
C VAL A 77 -8.83 5.22 -4.15
N GLN A 78 -8.73 6.25 -4.99
CA GLN A 78 -8.06 6.19 -6.29
C GLN A 78 -7.45 7.54 -6.60
N ARG A 79 -6.24 7.56 -7.17
CA ARG A 79 -5.49 8.80 -7.48
C ARG A 79 -5.45 9.07 -8.98
N LEU A 80 -5.36 8.02 -9.79
CA LEU A 80 -5.42 8.10 -11.24
C LEU A 80 -6.89 7.90 -11.65
N THR A 81 -7.56 8.99 -12.02
CA THR A 81 -8.99 9.02 -12.37
C THR A 81 -9.21 9.77 -13.69
N GLU A 82 -10.47 9.96 -14.07
CA GLU A 82 -10.86 10.73 -15.24
C GLU A 82 -10.46 12.22 -15.15
N PRO A 83 -10.21 12.89 -16.30
CA PRO A 83 -10.22 12.34 -17.65
C PRO A 83 -8.94 11.54 -17.97
N GLY A 84 -9.10 10.43 -18.69
CA GLY A 84 -7.99 9.63 -19.19
C GLY A 84 -7.93 8.24 -18.59
N PHE A 85 -7.84 8.10 -17.26
CA PHE A 85 -7.88 6.80 -16.59
C PHE A 85 -9.30 6.29 -16.42
N THR A 86 -9.44 5.00 -16.12
CA THR A 86 -10.74 4.41 -15.77
C THR A 86 -11.02 4.61 -14.28
N ARG A 87 -12.15 5.22 -13.93
CA ARG A 87 -12.64 5.23 -12.55
C ARG A 87 -13.30 3.90 -12.23
N PHE A 88 -12.74 3.11 -11.31
CA PHE A 88 -13.30 1.81 -10.90
C PHE A 88 -14.22 1.94 -9.68
N PRO A 89 -15.26 1.09 -9.53
CA PRO A 89 -16.12 1.09 -8.35
C PRO A 89 -15.38 0.59 -7.10
N PRO A 90 -15.96 0.77 -5.89
CA PRO A 90 -15.39 0.23 -4.65
C PRO A 90 -15.19 -1.27 -4.70
N ALA A 91 -14.21 -1.78 -3.94
CA ALA A 91 -13.82 -3.20 -3.97
C ALA A 91 -14.96 -4.14 -3.52
N ARG A 92 -15.85 -3.66 -2.63
CA ARG A 92 -17.07 -4.37 -2.25
C ARG A 92 -17.93 -4.79 -3.45
N SER A 93 -17.92 -3.98 -4.51
CA SER A 93 -18.77 -4.23 -5.69
C SER A 93 -18.54 -5.58 -6.35
N TYR A 94 -17.33 -6.13 -6.23
CA TYR A 94 -16.98 -7.41 -6.85
C TYR A 94 -17.82 -8.56 -6.27
N SER A 95 -18.16 -8.49 -4.98
CA SER A 95 -18.95 -9.52 -4.30
C SER A 95 -20.38 -9.65 -4.83
N THR A 96 -20.93 -8.60 -5.48
CA THR A 96 -22.30 -8.63 -6.04
C THR A 96 -22.45 -9.52 -7.27
N LEU A 97 -21.34 -9.95 -7.87
CA LEU A 97 -21.35 -10.87 -9.01
C LEU A 97 -21.40 -12.35 -8.60
N CYS A 98 -21.63 -12.64 -7.31
CA CYS A 98 -21.85 -13.98 -6.76
C CYS A 98 -20.79 -14.98 -7.24
N CYS A 99 -21.16 -15.96 -8.08
CA CYS A 99 -20.26 -16.99 -8.61
C CYS A 99 -19.13 -16.44 -9.51
N HIS A 100 -19.23 -15.20 -9.98
CA HIS A 100 -18.20 -14.53 -10.80
C HIS A 100 -17.35 -13.53 -10.01
N ALA A 101 -17.53 -13.41 -8.69
CA ALA A 101 -16.88 -12.39 -7.88
C ALA A 101 -15.33 -12.47 -7.93
N GLU A 102 -14.75 -13.67 -7.86
CA GLU A 102 -13.30 -13.87 -7.95
C GLU A 102 -12.74 -13.47 -9.32
N ARG A 103 -13.44 -13.82 -10.40
CA ARG A 103 -13.06 -13.45 -11.76
C ARG A 103 -13.17 -11.93 -11.99
N ALA A 104 -14.17 -11.30 -11.37
CA ALA A 104 -14.33 -9.85 -11.41
C ALA A 104 -13.21 -9.14 -10.67
N ALA A 105 -12.88 -9.58 -9.45
CA ALA A 105 -11.78 -9.03 -8.66
C ALA A 105 -10.43 -9.13 -9.40
N GLU A 106 -10.15 -10.28 -10.03
CA GLU A 106 -8.95 -10.46 -10.86
C GLU A 106 -8.95 -9.55 -12.08
N ALA A 107 -10.05 -9.51 -12.84
CA ALA A 107 -10.16 -8.69 -14.06
C ALA A 107 -10.03 -7.19 -13.78
N VAL A 108 -10.60 -6.70 -12.67
CA VAL A 108 -10.46 -5.29 -12.26
C VAL A 108 -9.02 -5.02 -11.83
N ALA A 109 -8.41 -5.90 -11.05
CA ALA A 109 -7.02 -5.75 -10.65
C ALA A 109 -6.07 -5.73 -11.84
N GLU A 110 -6.29 -6.58 -12.84
CA GLU A 110 -5.54 -6.54 -14.10
C GLU A 110 -5.72 -5.22 -14.86
N ALA A 111 -6.94 -4.70 -14.91
CA ALA A 111 -7.22 -3.44 -15.59
C ALA A 111 -6.52 -2.27 -14.87
N ILE A 112 -6.67 -2.17 -13.53
CA ILE A 112 -5.99 -1.18 -12.70
C ILE A 112 -4.47 -1.28 -12.90
N ALA A 113 -3.89 -2.46 -12.71
CA ALA A 113 -2.45 -2.66 -12.80
C ALA A 113 -1.90 -2.41 -14.20
N GLY A 114 -2.68 -2.72 -15.25
CA GLY A 114 -2.35 -2.36 -16.62
C GLY A 114 -2.24 -0.84 -16.83
N GLU A 115 -3.20 -0.07 -16.32
CA GLU A 115 -3.15 1.40 -16.42
C GLU A 115 -2.00 2.00 -15.59
N LEU A 116 -1.76 1.48 -14.39
CA LEU A 116 -0.64 1.87 -13.53
C LEU A 116 0.70 1.61 -14.21
N ARG A 117 0.86 0.40 -14.76
CA ARG A 117 2.11 0.01 -15.42
C ARG A 117 2.37 0.82 -16.68
N ALA A 118 1.32 1.18 -17.42
CA ALA A 118 1.42 2.01 -18.62
C ALA A 118 2.05 3.37 -18.33
N VAL A 119 1.85 3.94 -17.14
CA VAL A 119 2.46 5.22 -16.73
C VAL A 119 3.72 5.05 -15.87
N GLY A 120 4.13 3.82 -15.59
CA GLY A 120 5.39 3.53 -14.91
C GLY A 120 5.30 3.52 -13.38
N VAL A 121 4.11 3.27 -12.81
CA VAL A 121 3.95 2.93 -11.40
C VAL A 121 4.36 1.45 -11.18
N ASP A 122 5.02 1.18 -10.05
CA ASP A 122 5.57 -0.14 -9.69
C ASP A 122 4.76 -0.84 -8.61
N ILE A 123 4.22 -0.09 -7.65
CA ILE A 123 3.53 -0.62 -6.47
C ILE A 123 2.11 -0.06 -6.44
N ASN A 124 1.14 -0.95 -6.26
CA ASN A 124 -0.21 -0.57 -5.85
C ASN A 124 -0.41 -1.00 -4.40
N PHE A 125 -0.72 -0.06 -3.51
CA PHE A 125 -1.09 -0.33 -2.12
C PHE A 125 -2.54 -0.85 -2.05
N ALA A 126 -2.79 -1.98 -2.70
CA ALA A 126 -4.03 -2.73 -2.76
C ALA A 126 -3.70 -4.23 -2.96
N PRO A 127 -4.56 -5.17 -2.53
CA PRO A 127 -5.92 -4.96 -2.03
C PRO A 127 -6.01 -4.64 -0.54
N VAL A 128 -7.15 -4.07 -0.13
CA VAL A 128 -7.59 -4.05 1.27
C VAL A 128 -8.09 -5.44 1.65
N LEU A 129 -7.36 -6.10 2.54
CA LEU A 129 -7.60 -7.43 3.09
C LEU A 129 -8.36 -7.39 4.42
N ASP A 130 -8.74 -6.21 4.89
CA ASP A 130 -9.57 -6.05 6.08
C ASP A 130 -10.95 -6.68 5.88
N VAL A 131 -11.44 -7.36 6.92
CA VAL A 131 -12.82 -7.85 6.96
C VAL A 131 -13.68 -6.77 7.61
N ASP A 132 -14.60 -6.20 6.84
CA ASP A 132 -15.53 -5.20 7.33
C ASP A 132 -16.56 -5.83 8.26
N SER A 133 -16.24 -5.85 9.54
CA SER A 133 -16.97 -6.59 10.56
C SER A 133 -17.57 -5.70 11.63
N ASN A 134 -17.19 -4.41 11.63
CA ASN A 134 -17.84 -3.36 12.39
C ASN A 134 -18.57 -2.41 11.42
N PRO A 135 -19.92 -2.42 11.37
CA PRO A 135 -20.69 -1.53 10.51
C PRO A 135 -20.43 -0.03 10.74
N ASP A 136 -19.97 0.34 11.95
CA ASP A 136 -19.65 1.72 12.32
C ASP A 136 -18.19 2.10 12.03
N ASN A 137 -17.44 1.25 11.33
CA ASN A 137 -16.06 1.53 10.98
C ASN A 137 -15.97 2.73 10.00
N PRO A 138 -15.33 3.85 10.38
CA PRO A 138 -15.32 5.04 9.54
C PRO A 138 -14.35 4.95 8.35
N VAL A 139 -13.41 4.00 8.39
CA VAL A 139 -12.24 3.95 7.50
C VAL A 139 -12.32 2.88 6.42
N ILE A 140 -12.82 1.69 6.74
CA ILE A 140 -12.80 0.54 5.82
C ILE A 140 -14.05 0.55 4.95
N GLY A 141 -15.23 0.24 5.48
CA GLY A 141 -16.49 0.28 4.72
C GLY A 141 -16.38 -0.41 3.35
N ASP A 142 -16.82 0.27 2.29
CA ASP A 142 -16.84 -0.22 0.91
C ASP A 142 -15.45 -0.54 0.29
N ARG A 143 -14.36 -0.18 0.98
CA ARG A 143 -12.99 -0.57 0.60
C ARG A 143 -12.72 -2.04 0.86
N ALA A 144 -13.39 -2.65 1.84
CA ALA A 144 -13.26 -4.08 2.07
C ALA A 144 -13.93 -4.87 0.94
N LEU A 145 -13.30 -5.97 0.56
CA LEU A 145 -13.82 -6.89 -0.45
C LEU A 145 -15.10 -7.60 0.02
N SER A 146 -15.23 -7.87 1.32
CA SER A 146 -16.41 -8.51 1.93
C SER A 146 -16.42 -8.35 3.45
N ASN A 147 -17.59 -8.54 4.06
CA ASN A 147 -17.76 -8.72 5.49
C ASN A 147 -17.67 -10.21 5.88
N ASP A 148 -17.74 -11.13 4.92
CA ASP A 148 -17.43 -12.55 5.08
C ASP A 148 -15.91 -12.78 4.94
N PRO A 149 -15.23 -13.27 5.99
CA PRO A 149 -13.79 -13.55 5.95
C PRO A 149 -13.34 -14.50 4.83
N GLU A 150 -14.14 -15.52 4.50
CA GLU A 150 -13.75 -16.50 3.48
C GLU A 150 -13.88 -15.91 2.07
N LEU A 151 -14.96 -15.16 1.81
CA LEU A 151 -15.11 -14.42 0.57
C LEU A 151 -14.03 -13.33 0.44
N ALA A 152 -13.79 -12.53 1.47
CA ALA A 152 -12.72 -11.52 1.48
C ALA A 152 -11.35 -12.13 1.17
N ALA A 153 -11.06 -13.32 1.72
CA ALA A 153 -9.82 -14.03 1.46
C ALA A 153 -9.69 -14.51 0.01
N ARG A 154 -10.76 -15.10 -0.56
CA ARG A 154 -10.76 -15.54 -1.97
C ARG A 154 -10.58 -14.37 -2.93
N LEU A 155 -11.38 -13.31 -2.74
CA LEU A 155 -11.29 -12.11 -3.56
C LEU A 155 -9.93 -11.40 -3.43
N GLY A 156 -9.37 -11.37 -2.22
CA GLY A 156 -8.06 -10.78 -1.98
C GLY A 156 -6.94 -11.52 -2.73
N VAL A 157 -7.03 -12.85 -2.79
CA VAL A 157 -6.10 -13.67 -3.57
C VAL A 157 -6.23 -13.40 -5.08
N SER A 158 -7.46 -13.36 -5.60
CA SER A 158 -7.71 -13.07 -7.01
C SER A 158 -7.24 -11.66 -7.41
N PHE A 159 -7.51 -10.67 -6.57
CA PHE A 159 -7.08 -9.29 -6.83
C PHE A 159 -5.55 -9.17 -6.88
N PHE A 160 -4.82 -9.73 -5.90
CA PHE A 160 -3.36 -9.58 -5.92
C PHE A 160 -2.74 -10.36 -7.09
N ARG A 161 -3.31 -11.50 -7.50
CA ARG A 161 -2.85 -12.26 -8.69
C ARG A 161 -3.05 -11.46 -9.98
N GLY A 162 -4.20 -10.84 -10.17
CA GLY A 162 -4.45 -9.95 -11.30
C GLY A 162 -3.52 -8.73 -11.32
N THR A 163 -3.15 -8.21 -10.15
CA THR A 163 -2.15 -7.14 -10.04
C THR A 163 -0.76 -7.63 -10.49
N LEU A 164 -0.34 -8.80 -9.97
CA LEU A 164 0.95 -9.41 -10.31
C LEU A 164 1.09 -9.76 -11.79
N SER A 165 0.02 -10.23 -12.43
CA SER A 165 0.04 -10.64 -13.85
C SER A 165 0.37 -9.48 -14.80
N ARG A 166 0.29 -8.24 -14.33
CA ARG A 166 0.64 -7.01 -15.06
C ARG A 166 1.98 -6.40 -14.65
N GLY A 167 2.76 -7.08 -13.81
CA GLY A 167 4.08 -6.61 -13.38
C GLY A 167 4.01 -5.41 -12.43
N VAL A 168 2.94 -5.29 -11.65
CA VAL A 168 2.80 -4.35 -10.54
C VAL A 168 2.84 -5.13 -9.23
N ILE A 169 3.51 -4.60 -8.21
CA ILE A 169 3.59 -5.20 -6.88
C ILE A 169 2.29 -4.89 -6.12
N PRO A 170 1.46 -5.89 -5.77
CA PRO A 170 0.36 -5.68 -4.83
C PRO A 170 0.88 -5.66 -3.39
N VAL A 171 0.19 -4.91 -2.53
CA VAL A 171 0.46 -4.83 -1.11
C VAL A 171 -0.85 -5.00 -0.34
N GLY A 172 -1.00 -6.13 0.34
CA GLY A 172 -2.18 -6.40 1.16
C GLY A 172 -2.18 -5.57 2.45
N LYS A 173 -3.31 -4.94 2.78
CA LYS A 173 -3.42 -4.02 3.94
C LYS A 173 -4.78 -4.09 4.65
N HIS A 174 -4.92 -3.73 5.92
CA HIS A 174 -3.89 -3.20 6.84
C HIS A 174 -3.65 -4.22 7.95
N PHE A 175 -2.53 -4.95 7.88
CA PHE A 175 -2.23 -6.06 8.78
C PHE A 175 -2.14 -5.60 10.25
N PRO A 176 -2.71 -6.34 11.23
CA PRO A 176 -3.39 -7.64 11.15
C PRO A 176 -4.92 -7.59 10.95
N GLY A 177 -5.50 -6.45 10.57
CA GLY A 177 -6.93 -6.30 10.27
C GLY A 177 -7.57 -5.10 10.97
N HIS A 178 -7.90 -4.07 10.20
CA HIS A 178 -8.46 -2.80 10.67
C HIS A 178 -10.01 -2.77 10.68
N GLY A 179 -10.67 -3.67 9.95
CA GLY A 179 -12.13 -3.62 9.70
C GLY A 179 -13.04 -3.87 10.91
N ALA A 180 -12.47 -4.05 12.10
CA ALA A 180 -13.19 -4.18 13.37
C ALA A 180 -13.00 -2.96 14.30
N SER A 181 -12.21 -1.97 13.90
CA SER A 181 -12.00 -0.77 14.71
C SER A 181 -13.23 0.13 14.73
N ASP A 182 -13.30 0.97 15.76
CA ASP A 182 -14.34 1.97 16.03
C ASP A 182 -13.88 3.41 15.80
N ALA A 183 -12.60 3.63 15.50
CA ALA A 183 -12.01 4.95 15.29
C ALA A 183 -11.16 5.02 14.02
N ASP A 184 -10.92 6.24 13.56
CA ASP A 184 -10.03 6.55 12.44
C ASP A 184 -8.57 6.76 12.90
N SER A 185 -7.65 5.95 12.37
CA SER A 185 -6.21 6.07 12.60
C SER A 185 -5.59 7.39 12.14
N HIS A 186 -6.26 8.13 11.26
CA HIS A 186 -5.82 9.46 10.86
C HIS A 186 -5.94 10.47 12.00
N GLU A 187 -6.87 10.26 12.94
CA GLU A 187 -7.19 11.19 14.02
C GLU A 187 -6.70 10.68 15.39
N THR A 188 -7.03 9.45 15.74
CA THR A 188 -6.74 8.86 17.06
C THR A 188 -6.24 7.43 16.91
N LEU A 189 -5.63 6.86 17.95
CA LEU A 189 -5.18 5.46 17.89
C LEU A 189 -6.38 4.51 17.98
N PRO A 190 -6.74 3.77 16.91
CA PRO A 190 -7.86 2.85 16.97
C PRO A 190 -7.50 1.61 17.78
N VAL A 191 -8.50 0.99 18.40
CA VAL A 191 -8.32 -0.21 19.20
C VAL A 191 -9.25 -1.31 18.71
N VAL A 192 -8.69 -2.43 18.28
CA VAL A 192 -9.45 -3.63 17.98
C VAL A 192 -9.48 -4.51 19.22
N ARG A 193 -10.65 -4.57 19.88
CA ARG A 193 -10.85 -5.28 21.16
C ARG A 193 -11.23 -6.75 21.01
N SER A 194 -11.34 -7.24 19.78
CA SER A 194 -11.66 -8.64 19.49
C SER A 194 -10.76 -9.62 20.24
N ALA A 195 -11.35 -10.71 20.73
CA ALA A 195 -10.60 -11.79 21.36
C ALA A 195 -9.59 -12.40 20.37
N ARG A 196 -8.48 -12.96 20.90
CA ARG A 196 -7.42 -13.57 20.08
C ARG A 196 -7.98 -14.62 19.10
N LYS A 197 -8.94 -15.45 19.55
CA LYS A 197 -9.59 -16.45 18.69
C LYS A 197 -10.26 -15.81 17.47
N THR A 198 -11.04 -14.74 17.69
CA THR A 198 -11.70 -13.98 16.63
C THR A 198 -10.70 -13.37 15.66
N LEU A 199 -9.65 -12.72 16.18
CA LEU A 199 -8.59 -12.15 15.33
C LEU A 199 -7.96 -13.20 14.42
N LEU A 200 -7.66 -14.39 14.96
CA LEU A 200 -7.06 -15.48 14.20
C LEU A 200 -8.01 -16.11 13.16
N SER A 201 -9.30 -16.22 13.47
CA SER A 201 -10.28 -16.89 12.61
C SER A 201 -10.96 -15.98 11.59
N ARG A 202 -11.02 -14.67 11.86
CA ARG A 202 -11.75 -13.68 11.06
C ARG A 202 -10.78 -12.68 10.44
N ASP A 203 -10.18 -11.81 11.25
CA ASP A 203 -9.44 -10.64 10.79
C ASP A 203 -8.13 -11.03 10.07
N LEU A 204 -7.43 -12.05 10.57
CA LEU A 204 -6.20 -12.58 9.98
C LEU A 204 -6.41 -13.59 8.86
N LEU A 205 -7.65 -14.05 8.62
CA LEU A 205 -7.91 -15.09 7.63
C LEU A 205 -7.51 -14.66 6.21
N PRO A 206 -7.89 -13.47 5.70
CA PRO A 206 -7.46 -13.00 4.39
C PRO A 206 -5.94 -12.88 4.28
N PHE A 207 -5.26 -12.33 5.30
CA PHE A 207 -3.80 -12.23 5.31
C PHE A 207 -3.12 -13.60 5.28
N ARG A 208 -3.60 -14.56 6.08
CA ARG A 208 -3.04 -15.93 6.09
C ARG A 208 -3.20 -16.61 4.74
N ARG A 209 -4.33 -16.43 4.06
CA ARG A 209 -4.59 -16.98 2.72
C ARG A 209 -3.71 -16.29 1.67
N ALA A 210 -3.57 -14.97 1.71
CA ALA A 210 -2.69 -14.22 0.83
C ALA A 210 -1.21 -14.61 0.99
N ILE A 211 -0.73 -14.77 2.23
CA ILE A 211 0.64 -15.22 2.53
C ILE A 211 0.88 -16.63 1.97
N ARG A 212 -0.05 -17.57 2.21
CA ARG A 212 0.06 -18.94 1.65
C ARG A 212 0.03 -18.95 0.13
N ALA A 213 -0.71 -18.04 -0.49
CA ALA A 213 -0.79 -17.88 -1.93
C ALA A 213 0.39 -17.09 -2.53
N GLY A 214 1.34 -16.62 -1.71
CA GLY A 214 2.58 -16.01 -2.17
C GLY A 214 2.52 -14.49 -2.41
N ILE A 215 1.63 -13.75 -1.71
CA ILE A 215 1.62 -12.28 -1.79
C ILE A 215 3.03 -11.72 -1.45
N PRO A 216 3.61 -10.83 -2.27
CA PRO A 216 5.00 -10.42 -2.11
C PRO A 216 5.21 -9.32 -1.07
N ALA A 217 4.15 -8.58 -0.72
CA ALA A 217 4.22 -7.46 0.19
C ALA A 217 2.92 -7.27 1.00
N LEU A 218 3.07 -6.74 2.21
CA LEU A 218 1.98 -6.35 3.10
C LEU A 218 2.25 -4.96 3.70
N MET A 219 1.21 -4.30 4.19
CA MET A 219 1.29 -3.06 4.96
C MET A 219 0.67 -3.27 6.34
N THR A 220 1.34 -2.78 7.39
CA THR A 220 0.83 -2.83 8.79
C THR A 220 -0.08 -1.65 9.10
N ALA A 221 -0.99 -1.81 10.05
CA ALA A 221 -1.88 -0.76 10.54
C ALA A 221 -1.36 -0.09 11.83
N HIS A 222 -1.61 1.20 11.99
CA HIS A 222 -1.39 1.92 13.26
C HIS A 222 -2.56 1.70 14.24
N VAL A 223 -2.79 0.43 14.61
CA VAL A 223 -3.93 0.00 15.43
C VAL A 223 -3.44 -0.82 16.63
N LEU A 224 -4.05 -0.62 17.80
CA LEU A 224 -3.76 -1.40 19.00
C LEU A 224 -4.63 -2.66 19.07
N TYR A 225 -4.02 -3.81 19.37
CA TYR A 225 -4.70 -5.10 19.50
C TYR A 225 -4.39 -5.72 20.86
N PRO A 226 -5.12 -5.39 21.95
CA PRO A 226 -4.76 -5.83 23.29
C PRO A 226 -4.62 -7.35 23.48
N ALA A 227 -5.34 -8.13 22.67
CA ALA A 227 -5.26 -9.60 22.65
C ALA A 227 -3.99 -10.17 21.98
N LEU A 228 -3.23 -9.33 21.27
CA LEU A 228 -1.94 -9.67 20.64
C LEU A 228 -0.79 -8.94 21.34
N ASP A 229 -0.94 -7.63 21.56
CA ASP A 229 -0.03 -6.78 22.31
C ASP A 229 -0.81 -5.67 23.03
N ARG A 230 -0.71 -5.63 24.37
CA ARG A 230 -1.44 -4.69 25.22
C ARG A 230 -0.94 -3.25 25.15
N LYS A 231 0.29 -3.03 24.67
CA LYS A 231 0.98 -1.73 24.78
C LYS A 231 1.25 -1.09 23.42
N CYS A 232 1.68 -1.90 22.45
CA CYS A 232 2.19 -1.39 21.19
C CYS A 232 1.15 -1.56 20.06
N PRO A 233 0.88 -0.50 19.27
CA PRO A 233 0.19 -0.65 17.99
C PRO A 233 0.94 -1.64 17.08
N ALA A 234 0.24 -2.27 16.14
CA ALA A 234 0.80 -3.34 15.30
C ALA A 234 2.11 -2.92 14.60
N THR A 235 2.16 -1.71 14.03
CA THR A 235 3.36 -1.17 13.37
C THR A 235 4.62 -1.14 14.25
N PHE A 236 4.45 -1.00 15.57
CA PHE A 236 5.57 -0.87 16.52
C PHE A 236 5.73 -2.10 17.42
N SER A 237 5.01 -3.19 17.16
CA SER A 237 5.01 -4.39 18.01
C SER A 237 5.86 -5.52 17.43
N PRO A 238 7.02 -5.85 18.04
CA PRO A 238 7.78 -7.05 17.66
C PRO A 238 6.97 -8.34 17.85
N LYS A 239 6.02 -8.38 18.80
CA LYS A 239 5.14 -9.54 19.01
C LYS A 239 4.25 -9.79 17.81
N ILE A 240 3.75 -8.73 17.19
CA ILE A 240 2.88 -8.83 16.00
C ILE A 240 3.72 -8.99 14.73
N LEU A 241 4.71 -8.13 14.51
CA LEU A 241 5.46 -8.13 13.24
C LEU A 241 6.47 -9.27 13.17
N SER A 242 7.27 -9.51 14.20
CA SER A 242 8.27 -10.58 14.19
C SER A 242 7.64 -11.92 14.63
N GLY A 243 6.97 -11.94 15.79
CA GLY A 243 6.35 -13.16 16.34
C GLY A 243 5.18 -13.69 15.51
N LEU A 244 4.11 -12.92 15.34
CA LEU A 244 2.94 -13.40 14.59
C LEU A 244 3.22 -13.46 13.08
N LEU A 245 3.69 -12.39 12.45
CA LEU A 245 3.80 -12.33 10.99
C LEU A 245 5.02 -13.11 10.44
N ARG A 246 6.25 -12.85 10.93
CA ARG A 246 7.45 -13.52 10.40
C ARG A 246 7.62 -14.95 10.88
N GLU A 247 7.32 -15.23 12.15
CA GLU A 247 7.52 -16.56 12.74
C GLU A 247 6.30 -17.45 12.56
N GLN A 248 5.11 -17.07 13.04
CA GLN A 248 3.94 -17.95 13.01
C GLN A 248 3.31 -18.05 11.60
N LEU A 249 3.09 -16.92 10.92
CA LEU A 249 2.53 -16.89 9.57
C LEU A 249 3.59 -17.12 8.47
N ARG A 250 4.88 -17.16 8.84
CA ARG A 250 6.02 -17.42 7.95
C ARG A 250 6.11 -16.44 6.75
N PHE A 251 5.62 -15.22 6.89
CA PHE A 251 5.70 -14.23 5.81
C PHE A 251 7.15 -13.81 5.52
N ARG A 252 7.61 -14.00 4.28
CA ARG A 252 8.99 -13.71 3.84
C ARG A 252 9.12 -12.50 2.90
N GLY A 253 7.99 -11.89 2.53
CA GLY A 253 7.91 -10.72 1.65
C GLY A 253 8.26 -9.41 2.34
N VAL A 254 8.01 -8.29 1.67
CA VAL A 254 8.29 -6.94 2.22
C VAL A 254 7.12 -6.45 3.08
N LEU A 255 7.43 -5.87 4.24
CA LEU A 255 6.46 -5.20 5.10
C LEU A 255 6.65 -3.69 5.04
N PHE A 256 5.63 -2.98 4.57
CA PHE A 256 5.56 -1.53 4.60
C PHE A 256 4.86 -1.06 5.89
N SER A 257 5.28 0.07 6.46
CA SER A 257 4.41 0.78 7.41
C SER A 257 3.25 1.45 6.67
N ASP A 258 2.16 1.74 7.36
CA ASP A 258 1.28 2.83 6.94
C ASP A 258 1.97 4.19 7.13
N ALA A 259 1.39 5.28 6.64
CA ALA A 259 1.96 6.63 6.73
C ALA A 259 2.28 7.03 8.18
N LEU A 260 3.54 7.31 8.50
CA LEU A 260 3.96 7.54 9.89
C LEU A 260 3.54 8.91 10.44
N GLU A 261 3.17 9.85 9.58
CA GLU A 261 2.70 11.17 9.98
C GLU A 261 1.23 11.21 10.45
N MET A 262 0.52 10.07 10.38
CA MET A 262 -0.86 9.95 10.86
C MET A 262 -0.98 10.25 12.36
N GLY A 263 -2.11 10.82 12.79
CA GLY A 263 -2.36 11.25 14.17
C GLY A 263 -2.18 10.13 15.21
N ALA A 264 -2.52 8.88 14.87
CA ALA A 264 -2.30 7.71 15.73
C ALA A 264 -0.82 7.50 16.13
N VAL A 265 0.12 7.98 15.32
CA VAL A 265 1.57 7.88 15.55
C VAL A 265 2.12 9.16 16.14
N THR A 266 1.87 10.30 15.50
CA THR A 266 2.49 11.59 15.86
C THR A 266 2.03 12.12 17.22
N SER A 267 0.87 11.67 17.71
CA SER A 267 0.42 11.92 19.10
C SER A 267 1.24 11.19 20.18
N ARG A 268 2.07 10.20 19.80
CA ARG A 268 2.80 9.32 20.73
C ARG A 268 4.31 9.37 20.58
N TYR A 269 4.80 9.59 19.37
CA TYR A 269 6.21 9.50 19.04
C TYR A 269 6.61 10.65 18.11
N GLY A 270 7.84 11.14 18.25
CA GLY A 270 8.44 11.96 17.19
C GLY A 270 8.61 11.14 15.91
N ILE A 271 8.46 11.76 14.74
CA ILE A 271 8.43 11.04 13.47
C ILE A 271 9.71 10.23 13.18
N GLY A 272 10.87 10.81 13.47
CA GLY A 272 12.16 10.12 13.33
C GLY A 272 12.30 8.92 14.27
N GLU A 273 11.82 9.04 15.51
CA GLU A 273 11.76 7.94 16.47
C GLU A 273 10.80 6.83 15.99
N ALA A 274 9.62 7.21 15.50
CA ALA A 274 8.63 6.29 14.98
C ALA A 274 9.20 5.46 13.81
N ALA A 275 9.93 6.10 12.90
CA ALA A 275 10.56 5.42 11.77
C ALA A 275 11.59 4.37 12.21
N VAL A 276 12.48 4.73 13.14
CA VAL A 276 13.47 3.80 13.69
C VAL A 276 12.79 2.64 14.42
N ARG A 277 11.77 2.95 15.24
CA ARG A 277 11.00 1.96 16.01
C ARG A 277 10.25 0.98 15.11
N ALA A 278 9.62 1.43 14.04
CA ALA A 278 8.89 0.59 13.09
C ALA A 278 9.82 -0.43 12.39
N ILE A 279 10.99 0.02 11.93
CA ILE A 279 11.99 -0.87 11.31
C ILE A 279 12.53 -1.87 12.32
N SER A 280 12.85 -1.42 13.54
CA SER A 280 13.31 -2.29 14.62
C SER A 280 12.25 -3.33 15.04
N ALA A 281 10.96 -3.00 14.92
CA ALA A 281 9.86 -3.93 15.20
C ALA A 281 9.69 -5.02 14.11
N GLY A 282 10.02 -4.69 12.85
CA GLY A 282 10.02 -5.63 11.74
C GLY A 282 9.55 -5.09 10.38
N CYS A 283 9.26 -3.79 10.27
CA CYS A 283 9.02 -3.15 8.97
C CYS A 283 10.29 -3.14 8.12
N ASP A 284 10.12 -3.34 6.82
CA ASP A 284 11.22 -3.31 5.85
C ASP A 284 11.40 -1.91 5.24
N VAL A 285 10.29 -1.21 5.01
CA VAL A 285 10.23 0.14 4.44
C VAL A 285 9.16 0.94 5.18
N VAL A 286 9.47 2.17 5.56
CA VAL A 286 8.51 3.08 6.19
C VAL A 286 8.05 4.16 5.22
N LEU A 287 6.84 4.68 5.45
CA LEU A 287 6.21 5.71 4.62
C LEU A 287 6.14 7.04 5.40
N VAL A 288 6.59 8.12 4.76
CA VAL A 288 6.35 9.51 5.21
C VAL A 288 5.84 10.31 4.01
N CYS A 289 4.52 10.34 3.85
CA CYS A 289 3.85 10.80 2.63
C CYS A 289 3.79 12.34 2.54
N ARG A 290 3.87 13.04 3.68
CA ARG A 290 3.72 14.50 3.79
C ARG A 290 4.64 15.11 4.83
N GLY A 291 4.77 16.44 4.74
CA GLY A 291 5.52 17.26 5.68
C GLY A 291 7.02 17.22 5.39
N GLU A 292 7.53 18.29 4.77
CA GLU A 292 8.95 18.39 4.42
C GLU A 292 9.88 18.18 5.62
N LYS A 293 9.55 18.84 6.73
CA LYS A 293 10.26 18.70 8.01
C LYS A 293 10.20 17.27 8.54
N ASN A 294 9.04 16.61 8.45
CA ASN A 294 8.88 15.23 8.90
C ASN A 294 9.78 14.27 8.10
N GLN A 295 9.90 14.50 6.80
CA GLN A 295 10.76 13.70 5.92
C GLN A 295 12.24 13.92 6.22
N GLU A 296 12.65 15.18 6.42
CA GLU A 296 14.02 15.55 6.81
C GLU A 296 14.42 14.91 8.15
N GLU A 297 13.60 15.08 9.19
CA GLU A 297 13.80 14.47 10.51
C GLU A 297 13.90 12.94 10.42
N THR A 298 13.08 12.32 9.57
CA THR A 298 13.12 10.88 9.35
C THR A 298 14.41 10.43 8.67
N VAL A 299 14.85 11.12 7.62
CA VAL A 299 16.11 10.80 6.93
C VAL A 299 17.30 10.92 7.89
N GLU A 300 17.32 11.96 8.72
CA GLU A 300 18.37 12.18 9.72
C GLU A 300 18.36 11.11 10.82
N ALA A 301 17.18 10.78 11.37
CA ALA A 301 17.04 9.77 12.41
C ALA A 301 17.46 8.38 11.92
N LEU A 302 17.07 7.99 10.70
CA LEU A 302 17.47 6.72 10.10
C LEU A 302 18.98 6.66 9.84
N ALA A 303 19.59 7.76 9.39
CA ALA A 303 21.04 7.84 9.18
C ALA A 303 21.83 7.76 10.50
N ARG A 304 21.32 8.40 11.56
CA ARG A 304 21.88 8.34 12.91
C ARG A 304 21.79 6.93 13.49
N ALA A 305 20.60 6.33 13.46
CA ALA A 305 20.37 4.95 13.93
C ALA A 305 21.25 3.93 13.16
N TRP A 306 21.43 4.12 11.85
CA TRP A 306 22.36 3.30 11.07
C TRP A 306 23.80 3.40 11.58
N THR A 307 24.22 4.56 12.05
CA THR A 307 25.58 4.79 12.54
C THR A 307 25.78 4.17 13.92
N GLU A 308 24.82 4.42 14.81
CA GLU A 308 24.97 4.22 16.25
C GLU A 308 24.43 2.84 16.70
N ASP A 309 23.42 2.28 16.03
CA ASP A 309 22.74 1.05 16.45
C ASP A 309 23.08 -0.14 15.54
N ARG A 310 23.82 -1.11 16.09
CA ARG A 310 24.17 -2.36 15.40
C ARG A 310 22.95 -3.26 15.13
N GLY A 311 21.97 -3.28 16.01
CA GLY A 311 20.72 -4.01 15.83
C GLY A 311 19.91 -3.45 14.67
N PHE A 312 19.75 -2.13 14.64
CA PHE A 312 19.09 -1.43 13.53
C PHE A 312 19.77 -1.71 12.18
N ARG A 313 21.11 -1.65 12.11
CA ARG A 313 21.86 -2.02 10.89
C ARG A 313 21.55 -3.43 10.40
N LYS A 314 21.47 -4.41 11.31
CA LYS A 314 21.12 -5.79 10.95
C LYS A 314 19.71 -5.89 10.39
N SER A 315 18.75 -5.19 11.00
CA SER A 315 17.36 -5.13 10.51
C SER A 315 17.30 -4.57 9.10
N VAL A 316 17.91 -3.40 8.87
CA VAL A 316 17.96 -2.76 7.55
C VAL A 316 18.63 -3.65 6.51
N ALA A 317 19.75 -4.32 6.82
CA ALA A 317 20.40 -5.23 5.89
C ALA A 317 19.50 -6.42 5.49
N ALA A 318 18.69 -6.94 6.42
CA ALA A 318 17.69 -7.96 6.11
C ALA A 318 16.58 -7.39 5.21
N SER A 319 16.11 -6.18 5.50
CA SER A 319 15.12 -5.47 4.70
C SER A 319 15.60 -5.22 3.27
N THR A 320 16.85 -4.77 3.08
CA THR A 320 17.46 -4.56 1.76
C THR A 320 17.42 -5.82 0.90
N ARG A 321 17.69 -7.00 1.49
CA ARG A 321 17.57 -8.29 0.77
C ARG A 321 16.13 -8.60 0.37
N ARG A 322 15.13 -8.32 1.23
CA ARG A 322 13.71 -8.53 0.89
C ARG A 322 13.27 -7.58 -0.22
N VAL A 323 13.65 -6.30 -0.14
CA VAL A 323 13.34 -5.29 -1.16
C VAL A 323 14.03 -5.61 -2.49
N SER A 324 15.28 -6.09 -2.47
CA SER A 324 15.97 -6.55 -3.68
C SER A 324 15.21 -7.71 -4.36
N ARG A 325 14.75 -8.70 -3.59
CA ARG A 325 13.89 -9.77 -4.14
C ARG A 325 12.55 -9.25 -4.65
N LEU A 326 11.93 -8.31 -3.94
CA LEU A 326 10.67 -7.70 -4.35
C LEU A 326 10.79 -7.04 -5.73
N ARG A 327 11.92 -6.37 -6.00
CA ARG A 327 12.19 -5.75 -7.32
C ARG A 327 12.23 -6.77 -8.46
N GLY A 328 12.51 -8.05 -8.18
CA GLY A 328 12.40 -9.12 -9.16
C GLY A 328 10.98 -9.32 -9.70
N VAL A 329 9.93 -8.90 -8.97
CA VAL A 329 8.54 -8.88 -9.47
C VAL A 329 8.37 -7.90 -10.64
N LEU A 330 9.19 -6.84 -10.69
CA LEU A 330 9.14 -5.81 -11.73
C LEU A 330 9.98 -6.18 -12.96
N SER A 331 10.74 -7.29 -12.90
CA SER A 331 11.55 -7.78 -14.00
C SER A 331 10.66 -8.27 -15.17
N PRO A 332 11.15 -8.20 -16.42
CA PRO A 332 10.33 -8.40 -17.63
C PRO A 332 9.58 -9.74 -17.68
N PRO A 333 8.49 -9.83 -18.48
CA PRO A 333 8.21 -8.99 -19.64
C PRO A 333 7.24 -7.87 -19.29
N GLY A 334 7.71 -6.62 -19.27
CA GLY A 334 6.80 -5.48 -19.25
C GLY A 334 7.23 -4.37 -18.32
N GLY A 335 8.36 -3.72 -18.59
CA GLY A 335 8.51 -2.30 -18.23
C GLY A 335 7.35 -1.47 -18.79
N PRO A 336 7.18 -0.19 -18.38
CA PRO A 336 6.24 0.69 -19.06
C PRO A 336 6.51 0.67 -20.57
N PRO A 337 5.48 0.76 -21.43
CA PRO A 337 5.68 0.70 -22.88
C PRO A 337 6.71 1.72 -23.36
N ALA A 338 7.59 1.29 -24.27
CA ALA A 338 8.73 2.10 -24.73
C ALA A 338 8.30 3.47 -25.28
N SER A 339 7.19 3.52 -26.03
CA SER A 339 6.64 4.76 -26.57
C SER A 339 5.49 5.31 -25.73
N LEU A 340 5.38 6.65 -25.73
CA LEU A 340 4.25 7.35 -25.12
C LEU A 340 2.92 6.90 -25.74
N ARG A 341 2.86 6.78 -27.08
CA ARG A 341 1.67 6.35 -27.80
C ARG A 341 1.19 4.96 -27.34
N ALA A 342 2.11 4.01 -27.15
CA ALA A 342 1.76 2.67 -26.67
C ALA A 342 1.24 2.70 -25.22
N SER A 343 1.84 3.53 -24.37
CA SER A 343 1.39 3.73 -22.99
C SER A 343 -0.03 4.29 -22.94
N LEU A 344 -0.29 5.38 -23.68
CA LEU A 344 -1.60 6.04 -23.69
C LEU A 344 -2.73 5.16 -24.25
N ARG A 345 -2.41 4.16 -25.08
CA ARG A 345 -3.40 3.19 -25.61
C ARG A 345 -3.86 2.14 -24.59
N GLN A 346 -3.15 1.98 -23.48
CA GLN A 346 -3.48 1.02 -22.43
C GLN A 346 -4.29 1.64 -21.29
N VAL A 347 -4.40 2.97 -21.26
CA VAL A 347 -5.07 3.72 -20.20
C VAL A 347 -6.48 4.11 -20.64
N GLY A 348 -7.48 3.93 -19.77
CA GLY A 348 -8.86 4.34 -20.05
C GLY A 348 -9.48 3.60 -21.22
N THR A 349 -9.11 2.34 -21.45
CA THR A 349 -9.58 1.62 -22.63
C THR A 349 -11.10 1.41 -22.58
N ARG A 350 -11.73 1.24 -23.75
CA ARG A 350 -13.16 0.90 -23.83
C ARG A 350 -13.49 -0.33 -22.97
N LYS A 351 -12.65 -1.36 -23.02
CA LYS A 351 -12.79 -2.59 -22.21
C LYS A 351 -12.76 -2.29 -20.70
N HIS A 352 -11.84 -1.44 -20.24
CA HIS A 352 -11.75 -1.09 -18.82
C HIS A 352 -12.97 -0.30 -18.36
N ARG A 353 -13.42 0.68 -19.16
CA ARG A 353 -14.61 1.49 -18.87
C ARG A 353 -15.89 0.65 -18.88
N GLU A 354 -16.04 -0.27 -19.83
CA GLU A 354 -17.18 -1.20 -19.88
C GLU A 354 -17.19 -2.15 -18.66
N LEU A 355 -16.02 -2.67 -18.25
CA LEU A 355 -15.90 -3.48 -17.03
C LEU A 355 -16.32 -2.68 -15.79
N SER A 356 -15.82 -1.44 -15.65
CA SER A 356 -16.18 -0.56 -14.53
C SER A 356 -17.68 -0.28 -14.50
N ARG A 357 -18.27 0.11 -15.65
CA ARG A 357 -19.70 0.40 -15.78
C ARG A 357 -20.56 -0.80 -15.40
N LEU A 358 -20.24 -2.00 -15.89
CA LEU A 358 -21.01 -3.21 -15.58
C LEU A 358 -21.02 -3.51 -14.07
N LEU A 359 -19.88 -3.33 -13.40
CA LEU A 359 -19.77 -3.51 -11.96
C LEU A 359 -20.53 -2.45 -11.18
N LEU A 360 -20.46 -1.19 -11.60
CA LEU A 360 -21.19 -0.09 -10.97
C LEU A 360 -22.71 -0.26 -11.11
N ASP A 361 -23.20 -0.56 -12.31
CA ASP A 361 -24.63 -0.81 -12.58
C ASP A 361 -25.16 -1.94 -11.69
N ARG A 362 -24.38 -3.02 -11.53
CA ARG A 362 -24.72 -4.15 -10.64
C ARG A 362 -24.66 -3.78 -9.15
N TRP A 363 -23.66 -3.00 -8.76
CA TRP A 363 -23.51 -2.52 -7.38
C TRP A 363 -24.70 -1.67 -6.96
N GLU A 364 -25.08 -0.69 -7.77
CA GLU A 364 -26.19 0.21 -7.52
C GLU A 364 -27.53 -0.55 -7.49
N SER A 365 -27.73 -1.48 -8.44
CA SER A 365 -28.93 -2.32 -8.49
C SER A 365 -29.06 -3.29 -7.30
N SER A 366 -27.97 -3.60 -6.60
CA SER A 366 -27.99 -4.54 -5.46
C SER A 366 -28.53 -3.93 -4.17
N GLY A 367 -28.68 -2.60 -4.10
CA GLY A 367 -29.07 -1.88 -2.88
C GLY A 367 -27.98 -1.84 -1.80
N GLN A 368 -26.79 -2.42 -2.03
CA GLN A 368 -25.66 -2.34 -1.09
C GLN A 368 -24.98 -0.97 -1.12
N ALA A 369 -25.04 -0.25 -2.24
CA ALA A 369 -24.46 1.09 -2.40
C ALA A 369 -24.97 2.11 -1.37
N SER A 370 -26.26 2.07 -1.03
CA SER A 370 -26.87 2.99 -0.06
C SER A 370 -26.54 2.65 1.41
N ARG A 371 -26.16 1.40 1.69
CA ARG A 371 -25.75 0.96 3.03
C ARG A 371 -24.30 1.35 3.33
N ASP A 372 -23.44 1.29 2.31
CA ASP A 372 -22.00 1.49 2.47
C ASP A 372 -21.54 2.96 2.29
N GLY A 373 -22.43 3.85 1.82
CA GLY A 373 -22.16 5.29 1.65
C GLY A 373 -21.92 6.09 2.93
N ARG A 374 -21.81 5.44 4.10
CA ARG A 374 -21.60 6.08 5.41
C ARG A 374 -20.13 6.19 5.83
N SER A 375 -19.18 5.70 5.03
CA SER A 375 -17.76 5.81 5.36
C SER A 375 -17.22 7.22 5.09
N GLY A 376 -16.58 7.83 6.08
CA GLY A 376 -16.06 9.20 6.02
C GLY A 376 -14.97 9.38 4.97
N SER A 377 -14.67 10.62 4.56
CA SER A 377 -13.54 10.85 3.64
C SER A 377 -12.25 10.35 4.30
N ILE A 378 -11.59 9.37 3.67
CA ILE A 378 -10.19 9.12 4.01
C ILE A 378 -9.48 10.35 3.50
N GLY A 379 -8.84 11.08 4.41
CA GLY A 379 -8.16 12.33 4.09
C GLY A 379 -7.39 12.17 2.78
N GLU A 380 -7.37 13.22 1.96
CA GLU A 380 -6.66 13.24 0.67
C GLU A 380 -5.13 13.06 0.80
N GLY A 381 -4.67 12.61 1.98
CA GLY A 381 -3.36 12.07 2.34
C GLY A 381 -2.61 11.61 1.14
#